data_AF-A0AAF0BSU5-F1
#
_entry.id   AF-A0AAF0BSU5-F1
#
_cell.length_a   1.000
_cell.length_b   1.000
_cell.length_c   1.000
_cell.angle_alpha   90.00
_cell.angle_beta   90.00
_cell.angle_gamma   90.00
#
_symmetry.space_group_name_H-M   'P 1'
#
loop_
_entity.id
_entity.type
_entity.pdbx_description
1 polymer ?
#
loop_
_entity_poly.entity_id
_entity_poly.type
_entity_poly.pdbx_seq_one_letter_code
_entity_poly.pdbx_strand_id
1 'polypeptide(L)'
;MALTERSRATLYRWLSDLIHDEEAVGEMLSNLPAYDIDQVATKDFVRAEVGEVRAEIAELRTEIARSANRMVIWALGFNVTMVGLVFAIARTV
;
A
#
# COMPACT_ATOMS: atom_id res chain seq x y z
N MET A 1 12.51 11.25 27.97
CA MET A 1 11.82 12.30 28.77
C MET A 1 12.41 13.71 28.58
N ALA A 2 13.69 13.99 28.85
CA ALA A 2 14.21 15.37 28.72
C ALA A 2 14.42 15.87 27.27
N LEU A 3 14.69 14.96 26.32
CA LEU A 3 14.94 15.31 24.91
C LEU A 3 13.66 15.69 24.16
N THR A 4 12.55 15.00 24.40
CA THR A 4 11.23 15.28 23.82
C THR A 4 10.57 16.52 24.41
N GLU A 5 10.82 16.85 25.68
CA GLU A 5 10.33 18.09 26.30
C GLU A 5 11.10 19.31 25.79
N ARG A 6 12.44 19.18 25.67
CA ARG A 6 13.30 20.24 25.15
C ARG A 6 13.03 20.53 23.68
N SER A 7 12.89 19.49 22.84
CA SER A 7 12.58 19.69 21.41
C SER A 7 11.22 20.33 21.21
N ARG A 8 10.21 19.95 22.01
CA ARG A 8 8.87 20.54 21.97
C ARG A 8 8.87 22.01 22.40
N ALA A 9 9.61 22.35 23.45
CA ALA A 9 9.77 23.75 23.88
C ALA A 9 10.50 24.60 22.83
N THR A 10 11.48 24.03 22.12
CA THR A 10 12.17 24.72 21.01
C THR A 10 11.25 24.90 19.79
N LEU A 11 10.47 23.87 19.44
CA LEU A 11 9.49 23.95 18.35
C LEU A 11 8.38 24.96 18.67
N TYR A 12 7.86 24.96 19.89
CA TYR A 12 6.86 25.93 20.35
C TYR A 12 7.37 27.36 20.21
N ARG A 13 8.58 27.63 20.70
CA ARG A 13 9.19 28.96 20.64
C ARG A 13 9.44 29.41 19.20
N TRP A 14 9.94 28.52 18.34
CA TRP A 14 10.15 28.82 16.93
C TRP A 14 8.85 29.05 16.15
N LEU A 15 7.82 28.24 16.39
CA LEU A 15 6.54 28.34 15.70
C LEU A 15 5.76 29.59 16.15
N SER A 16 5.81 29.93 17.44
CA SER A 16 5.24 31.15 18.00
C SER A 16 5.91 32.42 17.44
N ASP A 17 7.23 32.39 17.25
CA ASP A 17 7.95 33.50 16.62
C ASP A 17 7.63 33.65 15.13
N LEU A 18 7.27 32.55 14.43
CA LEU A 18 6.96 32.57 13.00
C LEU A 18 5.52 33.00 12.70
N ILE A 19 4.57 32.50 13.49
CA ILE A 19 3.13 32.68 13.25
C ILE A 19 2.60 33.93 13.99
N HIS A 20 3.32 34.41 15.01
CA HIS A 20 2.93 35.55 15.86
C HIS A 20 1.53 35.41 16.49
N ASP A 21 1.03 34.18 16.59
CA ASP A 21 -0.23 33.81 17.22
C ASP A 21 0.03 32.57 18.08
N GLU A 22 0.18 32.82 19.38
CA GLU A 22 0.57 31.81 20.36
C GLU A 22 -0.57 30.81 20.63
N GLU A 23 -1.82 31.25 20.48
CA GLU A 23 -3.01 30.44 20.72
C GLU A 23 -3.23 29.45 19.56
N ALA A 24 -3.08 29.91 18.31
CA ALA A 24 -3.11 29.04 17.13
C ALA A 24 -1.98 28.00 17.14
N VAL A 25 -0.78 28.38 17.59
CA VAL A 25 0.36 27.47 17.75
C VAL A 25 0.08 26.41 18.82
N GLY A 26 -0.49 26.80 19.96
CA GLY A 26 -0.89 25.87 21.01
C GLY A 26 -1.93 24.85 20.53
N GLU A 27 -2.94 25.30 19.78
CA GLU A 27 -3.97 24.42 19.21
C GLU A 27 -3.39 23.48 18.14
N MET A 28 -2.56 23.98 17.23
CA MET A 28 -1.86 23.16 16.22
C MET A 28 -0.95 22.10 16.84
N LEU A 29 -0.23 22.45 17.91
CA LEU A 29 0.67 21.52 18.61
C LEU A 29 -0.09 20.51 19.47
N SER A 30 -1.31 20.80 19.93
CA SER A 30 -2.16 19.83 20.62
C SER A 30 -2.72 18.74 19.70
N ASN A 31 -2.86 19.07 18.40
CA ASN A 31 -3.24 18.12 17.36
C ASN A 31 -2.07 17.27 16.86
N LEU A 32 -0.82 17.62 17.19
CA LEU A 32 0.32 16.76 16.90
C LEU A 32 0.23 15.56 17.85
N PRO A 33 0.08 14.33 17.33
CA PRO A 33 0.15 13.16 18.19
C PRO A 33 1.50 13.20 18.91
N ALA A 34 1.48 13.01 20.22
CA ALA A 34 2.68 12.71 21.00
C ALA A 34 3.16 11.31 20.61
N TYR A 35 3.55 11.15 19.35
CA TYR A 35 4.11 9.92 18.84
C TYR A 35 5.45 9.76 19.52
N ASP A 36 5.56 8.70 20.32
CA ASP A 36 6.81 8.34 20.94
C ASP A 36 7.76 7.93 19.80
N ILE A 37 8.57 8.90 19.36
CA ILE A 37 9.59 8.72 18.33
C ILE A 37 10.61 7.65 18.78
N ASP A 38 10.57 7.23 20.06
CA ASP A 38 11.37 6.18 20.67
C ASP A 38 10.81 4.75 20.51
N GLN A 39 9.64 4.52 19.91
CA GLN A 39 9.34 3.18 19.40
C GLN A 39 10.09 2.95 18.09
N VAL A 40 11.40 2.74 18.22
CA VAL A 40 12.22 2.14 17.18
C VAL A 40 11.56 0.82 16.82
N ALA A 41 10.99 0.75 15.61
CA ALA A 41 10.50 -0.49 15.06
C ALA A 41 11.62 -1.53 15.19
N THR A 42 11.41 -2.51 16.07
CA THR A 42 12.45 -3.51 16.35
C THR A 42 12.77 -4.22 15.05
N LYS A 43 14.03 -4.59 14.82
CA LYS A 43 14.44 -5.31 13.60
C LYS A 43 13.53 -6.51 13.31
N ASP A 44 13.07 -7.19 14.36
CA ASP A 44 12.16 -8.33 14.26
C ASP A 44 10.74 -7.93 13.85
N PHE A 45 10.23 -6.78 14.31
CA PHE A 45 8.94 -6.22 13.85
C PHE A 45 9.01 -5.89 12.36
N VAL A 46 10.03 -5.14 11.92
CA VAL A 46 10.19 -4.79 10.50
C VAL A 46 10.38 -6.05 9.65
N ARG A 47 11.10 -7.06 10.15
CA ARG A 47 11.26 -8.34 9.46
C ARG A 47 9.94 -9.10 9.34
N ALA A 48 9.09 -9.07 10.37
CA ALA A 48 7.78 -9.70 10.34
C ALA A 48 6.87 -9.02 9.30
N GLU A 49 6.76 -7.68 9.35
CA GLU A 49 5.99 -6.88 8.39
C GLU A 49 6.45 -7.10 6.94
N VAL A 50 7.78 -7.09 6.71
CA VAL A 50 8.34 -7.38 5.37
C VAL A 50 8.07 -8.83 4.95
N GLY A 51 8.03 -9.77 5.90
CA GLY A 51 7.66 -11.16 5.66
C GLY A 51 6.21 -11.30 5.21
N GLU A 52 5.31 -10.61 5.89
CA GLU A 52 3.87 -10.57 5.58
C GLU A 52 3.62 -9.97 4.20
N VAL A 53 4.19 -8.79 3.91
CA VAL A 53 4.09 -8.17 2.59
C VAL A 53 4.63 -9.10 1.48
N ARG A 54 5.73 -9.83 1.73
CA ARG A 54 6.25 -10.79 0.76
C ARG A 54 5.30 -11.97 0.53
N ALA A 55 4.61 -12.43 1.57
CA ALA A 55 3.62 -13.49 1.46
C ALA A 55 2.40 -13.03 0.65
N GLU A 56 1.86 -11.84 0.93
CA GLU A 56 0.75 -11.26 0.15
C GLU A 56 1.12 -11.08 -1.33
N ILE A 57 2.34 -10.61 -1.62
CA ILE A 57 2.83 -10.48 -3.01
C ILE A 57 2.91 -11.86 -3.69
N ALA A 58 3.35 -12.90 -2.98
CA ALA A 58 3.43 -14.25 -3.53
C ALA A 58 2.03 -14.81 -3.83
N GLU A 59 1.06 -14.55 -2.96
CA GLU A 59 -0.34 -14.92 -3.16
C GLU A 59 -0.94 -14.19 -4.37
N LEU A 60 -0.76 -12.87 -4.46
CA LEU A 60 -1.21 -12.06 -5.60
C LEU A 60 -0.61 -12.54 -6.92
N ARG A 61 0.69 -12.86 -6.95
CA ARG A 61 1.33 -13.43 -8.15
C ARG A 61 0.70 -14.76 -8.57
N THR A 62 0.32 -15.58 -7.59
CA THR A 62 -0.33 -16.87 -7.83
C THR A 62 -1.77 -16.69 -8.31
N GLU A 63 -2.51 -15.72 -7.76
CA GLU A 63 -3.85 -15.31 -8.22
C GLU A 63 -3.81 -14.86 -9.69
N ILE A 64 -2.87 -13.98 -10.02
CA ILE A 64 -2.67 -13.45 -11.38
C ILE A 64 -2.33 -14.57 -12.36
N ALA A 65 -1.38 -15.44 -12.01
CA ALA A 65 -1.00 -16.58 -12.86
C ALA A 65 -2.18 -17.52 -13.12
N ARG A 66 -2.99 -17.81 -12.10
CA ARG A 66 -4.21 -18.63 -12.24
C ARG A 66 -5.25 -17.96 -13.13
N SER A 67 -5.48 -16.66 -12.94
CA SER A 67 -6.42 -15.88 -13.75
C SER A 67 -5.98 -15.83 -15.22
N ALA A 68 -4.71 -15.53 -15.49
CA ALA A 68 -4.15 -15.51 -16.84
C ALA A 68 -4.25 -16.89 -17.52
N ASN A 69 -3.90 -17.97 -16.82
CA ASN A 69 -4.01 -19.31 -17.38
C ASN A 69 -5.46 -19.68 -17.71
N ARG A 70 -6.42 -19.33 -16.84
CA ARG A 70 -7.85 -19.53 -17.08
C ARG A 70 -8.31 -18.77 -18.33
N MET A 71 -7.88 -17.52 -18.50
CA MET A 71 -8.19 -16.73 -19.70
C MET A 71 -7.62 -17.38 -20.97
N VAL A 72 -6.38 -17.86 -20.93
CA VAL A 72 -5.75 -18.55 -22.08
C VAL A 72 -6.54 -19.81 -22.47
N ILE A 73 -6.96 -20.61 -21.49
CA ILE A 73 -7.78 -21.82 -21.74
C ILE A 73 -9.11 -21.44 -22.42
N TRP A 74 -9.82 -20.44 -21.91
CA TRP A 74 -11.06 -19.97 -22.52
C TRP A 74 -10.86 -19.39 -23.91
N ALA A 75 -9.79 -18.60 -24.11
CA ALA A 75 -9.46 -18.03 -25.41
C ALA A 75 -9.16 -19.13 -26.44
N LEU A 76 -8.42 -20.17 -26.06
CA LEU A 76 -8.17 -21.32 -26.93
C LEU A 76 -9.46 -22.06 -27.28
N GLY A 77 -10.32 -22.33 -26.30
CA GLY A 77 -11.62 -22.97 -26.53
C GLY A 77 -12.52 -22.18 -27.48
N PHE A 78 -12.56 -20.85 -27.31
CA PHE A 78 -13.28 -19.96 -28.22
C PHE A 78 -12.73 -20.02 -29.65
N ASN A 79 -11.41 -19.95 -29.81
CA ASN A 79 -10.76 -20.04 -31.12
C ASN A 79 -11.05 -21.39 -31.82
N VAL A 80 -10.97 -22.50 -31.09
CA VAL A 80 -11.31 -23.83 -31.64
C VAL A 80 -12.77 -23.89 -32.10
N THR A 81 -13.68 -23.35 -31.30
CA THR A 81 -15.12 -23.28 -31.64
C THR A 81 -15.34 -22.43 -32.88
N MET A 82 -14.66 -21.28 -32.98
CA MET A 82 -14.76 -20.39 -34.14
C MET A 82 -14.25 -21.06 -35.43
N VAL A 83 -13.13 -21.76 -35.37
CA VAL A 83 -12.62 -22.53 -36.51
C VAL A 83 -13.64 -23.58 -36.95
N GLY A 84 -14.21 -24.33 -36.00
CA GLY A 84 -15.26 -25.31 -36.30
C GLY A 84 -16.49 -24.69 -36.98
N LEU A 85 -16.93 -23.51 -36.52
CA LEU A 85 -18.03 -22.76 -37.13
C LEU A 85 -17.73 -22.36 -38.57
N VAL A 86 -16.54 -21.82 -38.83
CA VAL A 86 -16.11 -21.42 -40.19
C VAL A 86 -16.11 -22.62 -41.13
N PHE A 87 -15.59 -23.78 -40.69
CA PHE A 87 -15.63 -25.01 -41.48
C PHE A 87 -17.06 -25.50 -41.75
N ALA A 88 -17.96 -25.42 -40.77
CA ALA A 88 -19.35 -25.79 -40.95
C ALA A 88 -20.06 -24.91 -41.99
N ILE A 89 -19.84 -23.59 -41.92
CA ILE A 89 -20.39 -22.62 -42.89
C ILE A 89 -19.83 -22.87 -44.29
N ALA A 90 -18.51 -23.08 -44.41
CA ALA A 90 -17.86 -23.37 -45.69
C ALA A 90 -18.34 -24.67 -46.35
N ARG A 91 -18.89 -25.62 -45.58
CA ARG A 91 -19.50 -26.85 -46.12
C ARG A 91 -20.94 -26.63 -46.60
N THR A 92 -21.62 -25.60 -46.12
CA THR A 92 -23.04 -25.31 -46.45
C THR A 92 -23.23 -24.39 -47.65
N VAL A 93 -22.18 -23.68 -48.08
CA VAL A 93 -22.13 -22.83 -49.28
C VAL A 93 -21.53 -23.62 -50.44
#